data_AF-A0A4Y8C8U7-F1
#
_entry.id   AF-A0A4Y8C8U7-F1
#
_cell.length_a   1.000
_cell.length_b   1.000
_cell.length_c   1.000
_cell.angle_alpha   90.00
_cell.angle_beta   90.00
_cell.angle_gamma   90.00
#
_symmetry.space_group_name_H-M   'P 1'
#
loop_
_entity.id
_entity.type
_entity.pdbx_description
1 polymer ?
#
loop_
_entity_poly.entity_id
_entity_poly.type
_entity_poly.pdbx_seq_one_letter_code
_entity_poly.pdbx_strand_id
1 'polypeptide(L)'
;GRFPLRVELDSLDDKALYEILTRPKNSLLKQYSQLLKTENLELEFDDEAIKEIAKIASRANEEMQDIGARRLHTVIEKLLEDLSFEADEYAGKKFVVDKK
;
A
#
# COMPACT_ATOMS: atom_id res chain seq x y z
N GLY A 1 -39.06 0.98 -7.62
CA GLY A 1 -39.14 0.02 -6.49
C GLY A 1 -38.75 -1.40 -6.86
N ARG A 2 -37.62 -1.62 -7.55
CA ARG A 2 -37.07 -2.98 -7.80
C ARG A 2 -35.73 -3.24 -7.08
N PHE A 3 -35.25 -2.25 -6.33
CA PHE A 3 -34.09 -2.36 -5.43
C PHE A 3 -34.58 -2.18 -3.98
N PRO A 4 -35.08 -3.26 -3.35
CA PRO A 4 -35.59 -3.21 -1.97
C PRO A 4 -34.46 -3.07 -0.94
N LEU A 5 -33.23 -3.45 -1.30
CA LEU A 5 -32.05 -3.30 -0.45
C LEU A 5 -31.30 -2.02 -0.84
N ARG A 6 -31.01 -1.19 0.16
CA ARG A 6 -30.16 -0.01 0.06
C ARG A 6 -29.08 -0.12 1.12
N VAL A 7 -27.85 0.17 0.73
CA VAL A 7 -26.71 0.27 1.63
C VAL A 7 -25.93 1.49 1.20
N GLU A 8 -25.45 2.25 2.17
CA GLU A 8 -24.52 3.35 1.95
C GLU A 8 -23.17 2.88 2.47
N LEU A 9 -22.11 3.16 1.71
CA LEU A 9 -20.75 2.82 2.06
C LEU A 9 -20.11 4.04 2.70
N ASP A 10 -19.42 3.83 3.82
CA ASP A 10 -18.65 4.87 4.46
C ASP A 10 -17.43 5.24 3.59
N SER A 11 -17.01 6.50 3.69
CA SER A 11 -15.77 6.98 3.10
C SER A 11 -14.56 6.31 3.75
N LEU A 12 -13.48 6.16 2.97
CA LEU A 12 -12.24 5.55 3.45
C LEU A 12 -11.37 6.61 4.13
N ASP A 13 -11.17 6.47 5.44
CA ASP A 13 -10.20 7.25 6.21
C ASP A 13 -8.80 6.59 6.20
N ASP A 14 -7.82 7.28 6.76
CA ASP A 14 -6.44 6.79 6.92
C ASP A 14 -6.38 5.43 7.64
N LYS A 15 -7.23 5.24 8.65
CA LYS A 15 -7.34 3.98 9.39
C LYS A 15 -7.87 2.85 8.51
N ALA A 16 -8.90 3.08 7.71
CA ALA A 16 -9.44 2.11 6.77
C ALA A 16 -8.40 1.73 5.71
N LEU A 17 -7.64 2.70 5.21
CA LEU A 17 -6.54 2.46 4.27
C LEU A 17 -5.43 1.62 4.90
N TYR A 18 -5.06 1.88 6.16
CA TYR A 18 -4.12 1.04 6.91
C TYR A 18 -4.65 -0.40 7.07
N GLU A 19 -5.93 -0.57 7.39
CA GLU A 19 -6.52 -1.92 7.49
C GLU A 19 -6.50 -2.66 6.15
N ILE A 20 -6.70 -1.96 5.03
CA ILE A 20 -6.61 -2.53 3.68
C ILE A 20 -5.18 -3.03 3.37
N LEU A 21 -4.15 -2.36 3.89
CA LEU A 21 -2.75 -2.78 3.71
C LEU A 21 -2.35 -3.98 4.58
N THR A 22 -3.02 -4.18 5.73
CA THR A 22 -2.57 -5.13 6.76
C THR A 22 -3.46 -6.37 6.91
N ARG A 23 -4.79 -6.21 6.89
CA ARG A 23 -5.74 -7.31 7.17
C ARG A 23 -5.94 -8.29 6.02
N PRO A 24 -6.09 -7.86 4.75
CA PRO A 24 -6.31 -8.79 3.66
C PRO A 24 -5.19 -9.83 3.54
N LYS A 25 -5.57 -11.07 3.23
CA LYS A 25 -4.61 -12.15 2.99
C LYS A 25 -3.68 -11.81 1.83
N ASN A 26 -4.22 -11.17 0.78
CA ASN A 26 -3.49 -10.73 -0.41
C ASN A 26 -3.39 -9.19 -0.44
N SER A 27 -2.95 -8.58 0.66
CA SER A 27 -2.75 -7.13 0.69
C SER A 27 -1.64 -6.70 -0.27
N LEU A 28 -1.68 -5.44 -0.68
CA LEU A 28 -0.69 -4.81 -1.56
C LEU A 28 0.75 -5.03 -1.09
N LEU A 29 1.02 -4.82 0.19
CA LEU A 29 2.36 -5.00 0.76
C LEU A 29 2.87 -6.43 0.57
N LYS A 30 2.02 -7.44 0.79
CA LYS A 30 2.40 -8.84 0.59
C LYS A 30 2.66 -9.16 -0.87
N GLN A 31 1.90 -8.57 -1.79
CA GLN A 31 2.13 -8.75 -3.22
C GLN A 31 3.51 -8.21 -3.62
N TYR A 32 3.88 -7.00 -3.17
CA TYR A 32 5.19 -6.42 -3.44
C TYR A 32 6.33 -7.19 -2.76
N SER A 33 6.17 -7.60 -1.50
CA SER A 33 7.17 -8.45 -0.83
C SER A 33 7.37 -9.78 -1.56
N GLN A 34 6.31 -10.38 -2.12
CA GLN A 34 6.43 -11.61 -2.91
C GLN A 34 7.04 -11.37 -4.29
N LEU A 35 6.72 -10.25 -4.92
CA LEU A 35 7.28 -9.87 -6.21
C LEU A 35 8.80 -9.68 -6.10
N LEU A 36 9.27 -8.86 -5.17
CA LEU A 36 10.72 -8.63 -5.01
C LEU A 36 11.46 -9.88 -4.52
N LYS A 37 10.76 -10.80 -3.86
CA LYS A 37 11.33 -12.11 -3.50
C LYS A 37 11.69 -12.96 -4.72
N THR A 38 11.09 -12.74 -5.90
CA THR A 38 11.51 -13.43 -7.13
C THR A 38 12.91 -13.01 -7.56
N GLU A 39 13.28 -11.76 -7.26
CA GLU A 39 14.62 -11.19 -7.47
C GLU A 39 15.57 -11.44 -6.28
N ASN A 40 15.23 -12.38 -5.40
CA ASN A 40 15.98 -12.73 -4.20
C ASN A 40 16.19 -11.56 -3.22
N LEU A 41 15.23 -10.61 -3.19
CA LEU A 41 15.23 -9.47 -2.28
C LEU A 41 14.13 -9.64 -1.22
N GLU A 42 14.49 -9.50 0.06
CA GLU A 42 13.52 -9.53 1.16
C GLU A 42 13.04 -8.12 1.49
N LEU A 43 11.72 -7.88 1.43
CA LEU A 43 11.11 -6.60 1.77
C LEU A 43 10.15 -6.75 2.96
N GLU A 44 10.42 -6.00 4.02
CA GLU A 44 9.56 -5.85 5.20
C GLU A 44 9.11 -4.40 5.38
N PHE A 45 7.95 -4.21 6.00
CA PHE A 45 7.39 -2.90 6.30
C PHE A 45 7.14 -2.79 7.79
N ASP A 46 7.66 -1.73 8.40
CA ASP A 46 7.34 -1.41 9.78
C ASP A 46 5.91 -0.90 9.90
N ASP A 47 5.25 -1.21 11.01
CA ASP A 47 3.87 -0.78 11.26
C ASP A 47 3.68 0.74 11.14
N GLU A 48 4.67 1.51 11.60
CA GLU A 48 4.69 2.96 11.49
C GLU A 48 4.83 3.46 10.05
N ALA A 49 5.58 2.73 9.20
CA ALA A 49 5.66 3.05 7.78
C ALA A 49 4.33 2.79 7.07
N ILE A 50 3.65 1.70 7.40
CA ILE A 50 2.34 1.37 6.84
C ILE A 50 1.30 2.44 7.20
N LYS A 51 1.32 2.93 8.44
CA LYS A 51 0.46 4.05 8.87
C LYS A 51 0.77 5.33 8.08
N GLU A 52 2.05 5.62 7.85
CA GLU A 52 2.44 6.82 7.09
C GLU A 52 2.00 6.71 5.62
N ILE A 53 2.16 5.54 4.98
CA ILE A 53 1.67 5.27 3.63
C ILE A 53 0.16 5.51 3.53
N ALA A 54 -0.61 4.99 4.50
CA ALA A 54 -2.05 5.18 4.56
C ALA A 54 -2.45 6.66 4.71
N LYS A 55 -1.72 7.41 5.54
CA LYS A 55 -1.91 8.84 5.73
C LYS A 55 -1.58 9.66 4.47
N ILE A 56 -0.47 9.34 3.80
CA ILE A 56 -0.09 9.97 2.52
C ILE A 56 -1.18 9.72 1.47
N ALA A 57 -1.71 8.50 1.39
CA ALA A 57 -2.79 8.17 0.46
C ALA A 57 -4.10 8.91 0.79
N SER A 58 -4.48 8.99 2.07
CA SER A 58 -5.66 9.78 2.49
C SER A 58 -5.50 11.25 2.12
N ARG A 59 -4.35 11.84 2.45
CA ARG A 59 -4.05 13.24 2.13
C ARG A 59 -4.05 13.50 0.62
N ALA A 60 -3.51 12.58 -0.18
CA ALA A 60 -3.54 12.71 -1.63
C ALA A 60 -4.97 12.63 -2.21
N ASN A 61 -5.87 11.90 -1.57
CA ASN A 61 -7.29 11.90 -1.94
C ASN A 61 -8.00 13.20 -1.53
N GLU A 62 -7.57 13.86 -0.45
CA GLU A 62 -8.09 15.16 -0.03
C GLU A 62 -7.57 16.33 -0.90
N GLU A 63 -6.28 16.32 -1.25
CA GLU A 63 -5.63 17.39 -2.02
C GLU A 63 -5.90 17.29 -3.53
N MET A 64 -6.26 16.10 -4.02
CA MET A 64 -6.54 15.83 -5.43
C MET A 64 -7.94 15.19 -5.59
N GLN A 65 -8.16 14.51 -6.71
CA GLN A 65 -9.37 13.71 -6.89
C GLN A 65 -9.31 12.47 -5.97
N ASP A 66 -10.34 12.30 -5.13
CA ASP A 66 -10.51 11.09 -4.34
C ASP A 66 -10.81 9.89 -5.26
N ILE A 67 -9.91 8.91 -5.22
CA ILE A 67 -10.04 7.62 -5.92
C ILE A 67 -10.14 6.44 -4.93
N GLY A 68 -10.32 6.73 -3.65
CA GLY A 68 -10.40 5.77 -2.55
C GLY A 68 -9.14 4.93 -2.39
N ALA A 69 -9.32 3.65 -2.08
CA ALA A 69 -8.24 2.69 -1.83
C ALA A 69 -7.27 2.50 -3.01
N ARG A 70 -7.68 2.85 -4.25
CA ARG A 70 -6.81 2.75 -5.43
C ARG A 70 -5.57 3.63 -5.31
N ARG A 71 -5.63 4.70 -4.51
CA ARG A 71 -4.48 5.57 -4.23
C ARG A 71 -3.30 4.82 -3.61
N LEU A 72 -3.56 3.74 -2.87
CA LEU A 72 -2.50 2.93 -2.26
C LEU A 72 -1.56 2.31 -3.30
N HIS A 73 -2.07 1.94 -4.48
CA HIS A 73 -1.23 1.41 -5.56
C HIS A 73 -0.20 2.42 -6.02
N THR A 74 -0.64 3.63 -6.35
CA THR A 74 0.26 4.67 -6.89
C THR A 74 1.27 5.16 -5.85
N VAL A 75 0.88 5.24 -4.58
CA VAL A 75 1.79 5.60 -3.49
C VAL A 75 2.87 4.53 -3.30
N ILE A 76 2.48 3.25 -3.25
CA ILE A 76 3.45 2.16 -3.03
C ILE A 76 4.36 1.97 -4.25
N GLU A 77 3.81 2.05 -5.46
CA GLU A 77 4.59 1.96 -6.69
C GLU A 77 5.65 3.06 -6.75
N LYS A 78 5.28 4.30 -6.40
CA LYS A 78 6.23 5.41 -6.35
C LYS A 78 7.29 5.23 -5.24
N LEU A 79 6.90 4.69 -4.09
CA LEU A 79 7.80 4.42 -2.97
C LEU A 79 8.85 3.34 -3.32
N LEU A 80 8.45 2.31 -4.06
CA LEU A 80 9.29 1.16 -4.38
C LEU A 80 9.94 1.25 -5.76
N GLU A 81 9.74 2.35 -6.51
CA GLU A 81 10.21 2.51 -7.89
C GLU A 81 11.72 2.27 -8.00
N ASP A 82 12.51 3.00 -7.21
CA ASP A 82 13.97 2.91 -7.24
C ASP A 82 14.44 1.51 -6.78
N LEU A 83 13.85 0.98 -5.71
CA LEU A 83 14.17 -0.36 -5.20
C LEU A 83 13.86 -1.46 -6.22
N SER A 84 12.75 -1.32 -6.94
CA SER A 84 12.35 -2.28 -7.97
C SER A 84 13.20 -2.17 -9.22
N PHE A 85 13.69 -0.98 -9.56
CA PHE A 85 14.56 -0.76 -10.70
C PHE A 85 15.96 -1.34 -10.46
N GLU A 86 16.49 -1.19 -9.25
CA GLU A 86 17.82 -1.67 -8.85
C GLU A 86 17.77 -3.05 -8.15
N ALA A 87 16.64 -3.76 -8.21
CA ALA A 87 16.41 -4.99 -7.44
C ALA A 87 17.50 -6.06 -7.69
N ASP A 88 17.94 -6.21 -8.95
CA ASP A 88 19.00 -7.15 -9.35
C ASP A 88 20.34 -6.84 -8.67
N GLU A 89 20.68 -5.56 -8.47
CA GLU A 89 21.91 -5.14 -7.81
C GLU A 89 21.91 -5.41 -6.30
N TYR A 90 20.72 -5.59 -5.74
CA TYR A 90 20.50 -5.83 -4.33
C TYR A 90 20.10 -7.28 -4.00
N ALA A 91 20.28 -8.21 -4.94
CA ALA A 91 20.00 -9.63 -4.74
C ALA A 91 20.68 -10.17 -3.46
N GLY A 92 19.89 -10.86 -2.63
CA GLY A 92 20.31 -11.41 -1.34
C GLY A 92 20.30 -10.43 -0.17
N LYS A 93 19.84 -9.19 -0.36
CA LYS A 93 19.67 -8.20 0.71
C LYS A 93 18.25 -8.19 1.26
N LYS A 94 18.13 -7.70 2.49
CA LYS A 94 16.89 -7.42 3.19
C LYS A 94 16.72 -5.91 3.36
N PHE A 95 15.56 -5.41 2.97
CA PHE A 95 15.15 -4.03 3.14
C PHE A 95 13.98 -3.95 4.12
N VAL A 96 14.03 -2.96 4.99
CA VAL A 96 12.95 -2.62 5.91
C VAL A 96 12.53 -1.20 5.58
N VAL A 97 11.27 -1.03 5.18
CA VAL A 97 10.68 0.30 5.00
C VAL A 97 10.24 0.79 6.36
N ASP A 98 10.93 1.80 6.87
CA ASP A 98 10.59 2.50 8.09
C ASP A 98 9.90 3.84 7.78
N LYS A 99 9.60 4.62 8.82
CA LYS A 99 8.93 5.92 8.69
C LYS A 99 9.88 7.08 8.31
N LYS A 100 11.20 6.88 8.39
CA LYS A 100 12.19 7.95 8.55
C LYS A 100 12.79 8.46 7.26
#